data_AF-A0A3G6RMR0-F1
#
_entry.id   AF-A0A3G6RMR0-F1
#
_cell.length_a   1.000
_cell.length_b   1.000
_cell.length_c   1.000
_cell.angle_alpha   90.00
_cell.angle_beta   90.00
_cell.angle_gamma   90.00
#
_symmetry.space_group_name_H-M   'P 1'
#
loop_
_entity.id
_entity.type
_entity.pdbx_description
1 polymer ?
#
loop_
_entity_poly.entity_id
_entity_poly.type
_entity_poly.pdbx_seq_one_letter_code
_entity_poly.pdbx_strand_id
1 'polypeptide(L)'
;MIKKDDPDYILEEYRGHIIASHKNNVPEKSTDNLIITYRKEDFPEYGYIVGLDDSKMSGSRKTFPHNIDDAKGYIDWLEGKPEIEIDGTKYLFDINQLALVEKYRPEERKLFFDEMKDYGTHYEFVYNRNSKRLDADRTENGIDAYITGKHSFAIITVPRMGDIDPTGMSSKYNCSLDYIRQNSDLDIMIKEAYDMRVNKGMLPTIEIEEHTFYVDLRMDKLRPKDDFLSNGIGFSQIEDYFNDTTEKYVIPYNRQKKELGEIDYETITKIPKDLVVVEIPSEIKMDPIGWNRLHGFDLKDGLRETGLQMNFTAKQAKWEDIYVPQKIKENLAQLKREKQQNKPIKTSQNQQSKKGRKM
;
A
#
# COMPACT_ATOMS: atom_id res chain seq x y z
N MET A 1 -0.41 -32.60 -17.35
CA MET A 1 -0.73 -33.30 -16.10
C MET A 1 0.34 -34.37 -15.92
N ILE A 2 1.15 -34.23 -14.88
CA ILE A 2 2.30 -35.12 -14.61
C ILE A 2 1.77 -36.50 -14.26
N LYS A 3 2.31 -37.55 -14.85
CA LYS A 3 1.95 -38.94 -14.49
C LYS A 3 2.93 -39.48 -13.44
N LYS A 4 2.52 -40.52 -12.72
CA LYS A 4 3.37 -41.15 -11.70
C LYS A 4 4.66 -41.76 -12.28
N ASP A 5 4.64 -42.06 -13.57
CA ASP A 5 5.72 -42.63 -14.37
C ASP A 5 6.27 -41.65 -15.42
N ASP A 6 6.02 -40.34 -15.25
CA ASP A 6 6.48 -39.32 -16.19
C ASP A 6 8.02 -39.26 -16.20
N PRO A 7 8.68 -39.57 -17.34
CA PRO A 7 10.13 -39.68 -17.41
C PRO A 7 10.84 -38.32 -17.31
N ASP A 8 10.10 -37.21 -17.41
CA ASP A 8 10.65 -35.87 -17.32
C ASP A 8 10.71 -35.34 -15.88
N TYR A 9 10.09 -36.05 -14.92
CA TYR A 9 10.04 -35.65 -13.51
C TYR A 9 10.60 -36.71 -12.58
N ILE A 10 11.32 -36.24 -11.57
CA ILE A 10 11.73 -37.00 -10.40
C ILE A 10 10.69 -36.71 -9.31
N LEU A 11 10.00 -37.75 -8.85
CA LEU A 11 8.97 -37.65 -7.81
C LEU A 11 9.56 -38.08 -6.46
N GLU A 12 9.52 -37.20 -5.46
CA GLU A 12 9.91 -37.48 -4.07
C GLU A 12 8.70 -37.32 -3.14
N GLU A 13 8.47 -38.27 -2.23
CA GLU A 13 7.47 -38.11 -1.16
C GLU A 13 8.10 -37.43 0.06
N TYR A 14 7.51 -36.34 0.54
CA TYR A 14 7.95 -35.60 1.72
C TYR A 14 6.74 -35.17 2.55
N ARG A 15 6.63 -35.65 3.80
CA ARG A 15 5.57 -35.30 4.76
C ARG A 15 4.15 -35.29 4.16
N GLY A 16 3.77 -36.40 3.51
CA GLY A 16 2.44 -36.56 2.91
C GLY A 16 2.22 -35.79 1.60
N HIS A 17 3.27 -35.16 1.06
CA HIS A 17 3.26 -34.45 -0.22
C HIS A 17 4.14 -35.18 -1.25
N ILE A 18 3.84 -35.01 -2.54
CA ILE A 18 4.66 -35.42 -3.67
C ILE A 18 5.33 -34.16 -4.24
N ILE A 19 6.65 -34.10 -4.19
CA ILE A 19 7.45 -33.09 -4.88
C ILE A 19 7.81 -33.65 -6.26
N ALA A 20 7.28 -33.04 -7.31
CA ALA A 20 7.65 -33.30 -8.69
C ALA A 20 8.71 -32.29 -9.16
N SER A 21 9.96 -32.74 -9.26
CA SER A 21 11.07 -31.92 -9.75
C SER A 21 11.41 -32.31 -11.18
N HIS A 22 11.42 -31.38 -12.10
CA HIS A 22 11.84 -31.66 -13.48
C HIS A 22 13.31 -32.14 -13.51
N LYS A 23 13.64 -33.12 -14.35
CA LYS A 23 14.96 -33.77 -14.40
C LYS A 23 16.12 -32.84 -14.78
N ASN A 24 15.81 -31.71 -15.42
CA ASN A 24 16.80 -30.70 -15.82
C ASN A 24 17.06 -29.64 -14.73
N ASN A 25 16.41 -29.75 -13.56
CA ASN A 25 16.64 -28.82 -12.47
C ASN A 25 18.07 -28.92 -11.95
N VAL A 26 18.62 -27.77 -11.51
CA VAL A 26 19.92 -27.71 -10.84
C VAL A 26 19.72 -27.68 -9.31
N PRO A 27 20.67 -28.20 -8.51
CA PRO A 27 20.58 -28.20 -7.05
C PRO A 27 20.51 -26.79 -6.43
N GLU A 28 21.18 -25.83 -7.06
CA GLU A 28 21.18 -24.43 -6.62
C GLU A 28 19.86 -23.73 -6.94
N LYS A 29 19.62 -22.59 -6.28
CA LYS A 29 18.46 -21.75 -6.59
C LYS A 29 18.58 -21.20 -8.00
N SER A 30 17.61 -21.53 -8.86
CA SER A 30 17.53 -21.06 -10.24
C SER A 30 16.10 -20.68 -10.60
N THR A 31 15.93 -19.68 -11.46
CA THR A 31 14.62 -19.35 -12.05
C THR A 31 14.16 -20.38 -13.08
N ASP A 32 15.10 -21.18 -13.59
CA ASP A 32 14.85 -22.21 -14.61
C ASP A 32 14.45 -23.55 -13.99
N ASN A 33 14.54 -23.67 -12.66
CA ASN A 33 14.01 -24.82 -11.96
C ASN A 33 12.49 -24.87 -12.13
N LEU A 34 11.94 -26.07 -12.32
CA LEU A 34 10.52 -26.33 -12.31
C LEU A 34 10.23 -27.40 -11.26
N ILE A 35 9.71 -26.95 -10.12
CA ILE A 35 9.36 -27.82 -8.99
C ILE A 35 7.90 -27.58 -8.64
N ILE A 36 7.13 -28.67 -8.59
CA ILE A 36 5.71 -28.64 -8.25
C ILE A 36 5.49 -29.51 -7.03
N THR A 37 4.84 -28.97 -6.02
CA THR A 37 4.46 -29.72 -4.82
C THR A 37 2.98 -30.07 -4.88
N TYR A 38 2.66 -31.33 -4.65
CA TYR A 38 1.31 -31.87 -4.63
C TYR A 38 1.03 -32.46 -3.25
N ARG A 39 -0.21 -32.42 -2.79
CA ARG A 39 -0.64 -33.37 -1.75
C ARG A 39 -0.72 -34.75 -2.36
N LYS A 40 -0.43 -35.78 -1.57
CA LYS A 40 -0.48 -37.17 -2.04
C LYS A 40 -1.88 -37.57 -2.52
N GLU A 41 -2.94 -37.10 -1.86
CA GLU A 41 -4.33 -37.33 -2.28
C GLU A 41 -4.76 -36.56 -3.54
N ASP A 42 -4.16 -35.40 -3.82
CA ASP A 42 -4.55 -34.52 -4.92
C ASP A 42 -3.69 -34.69 -6.18
N PHE A 43 -2.62 -35.48 -6.09
CA PHE A 43 -1.74 -35.73 -7.23
C PHE A 43 -2.47 -36.53 -8.32
N PRO A 44 -2.41 -36.11 -9.61
CA PRO A 44 -1.62 -35.01 -10.17
C PRO A 44 -2.42 -33.73 -10.52
N GLU A 45 -3.63 -33.58 -9.97
CA GLU A 45 -4.59 -32.55 -10.38
C GLU A 45 -4.28 -31.17 -9.83
N TYR A 46 -3.97 -31.05 -8.53
CA TYR A 46 -3.75 -29.76 -7.86
C TYR A 46 -2.35 -29.68 -7.26
N GLY A 47 -1.47 -28.92 -7.92
CA GLY A 47 -0.07 -28.73 -7.51
C GLY A 47 0.32 -27.25 -7.42
N TYR A 48 1.17 -26.92 -6.45
CA TYR A 48 1.76 -25.61 -6.23
C TYR A 48 3.13 -25.53 -6.91
N ILE A 49 3.33 -24.55 -7.80
CA ILE A 49 4.60 -24.33 -8.50
C ILE A 49 5.49 -23.46 -7.61
N VAL A 50 6.59 -24.05 -7.13
CA VAL A 50 7.50 -23.38 -6.21
C VAL A 50 8.20 -22.21 -6.89
N GLY A 51 8.32 -21.09 -6.18
CA GLY A 51 9.01 -19.90 -6.67
C GLY A 51 8.25 -19.10 -7.73
N LEU A 52 7.02 -19.49 -8.08
CA LEU A 52 6.14 -18.70 -8.94
C LEU A 52 5.38 -17.68 -8.08
N ASP A 53 5.45 -16.40 -8.45
CA ASP A 53 4.58 -15.34 -7.92
C ASP A 53 3.45 -15.07 -8.92
N ASP A 54 2.27 -15.55 -8.57
CA ASP A 54 1.03 -15.38 -9.32
C ASP A 54 0.15 -14.24 -8.79
N SER A 55 0.59 -13.53 -7.74
CA SER A 55 -0.21 -12.56 -6.99
C SER A 55 -0.60 -11.29 -7.75
N LYS A 56 -0.14 -11.13 -9.00
CA LYS A 56 -0.40 -9.94 -9.81
C LYS A 56 -1.67 -10.08 -10.64
N MET A 57 -2.58 -9.10 -10.51
CA MET A 57 -3.75 -8.95 -11.38
C MET A 57 -3.40 -8.55 -12.83
N SER A 58 -2.17 -8.06 -13.11
CA SER A 58 -1.66 -7.81 -14.47
C SER A 58 -0.12 -7.82 -14.53
N GLY A 59 0.44 -8.26 -15.67
CA GLY A 59 1.88 -8.37 -15.91
C GLY A 59 2.34 -9.80 -16.21
N SER A 60 3.61 -9.98 -16.61
CA SER A 60 4.20 -11.32 -16.75
C SER A 60 4.39 -11.98 -15.38
N ARG A 61 4.11 -13.29 -15.30
CA ARG A 61 4.40 -14.11 -14.12
C ARG A 61 5.88 -13.96 -13.75
N LYS A 62 6.16 -13.77 -12.47
CA LYS A 62 7.53 -13.61 -11.99
C LYS A 62 7.95 -14.89 -11.28
N THR A 63 8.97 -15.55 -11.80
CA THR A 63 9.60 -16.69 -11.10
C THR A 63 10.81 -16.18 -10.33
N PHE A 64 10.92 -16.58 -9.08
CA PHE A 64 12.08 -16.33 -8.24
C PHE A 64 13.00 -17.55 -8.25
N PRO A 65 14.33 -17.36 -8.10
CA PRO A 65 15.25 -18.47 -7.95
C PRO A 65 14.83 -19.37 -6.79
N HIS A 66 14.63 -20.66 -7.05
CA HIS A 66 14.15 -21.64 -6.07
C HIS A 66 14.82 -23.00 -6.29
N ASN A 67 14.79 -23.87 -5.29
CA ASN A 67 15.29 -25.24 -5.36
C ASN A 67 14.41 -26.23 -4.56
N ILE A 68 14.87 -27.47 -4.42
CA ILE A 68 14.12 -28.52 -3.71
C ILE A 68 14.00 -28.25 -2.20
N ASP A 69 14.98 -27.57 -1.60
CA ASP A 69 14.92 -27.19 -0.19
C ASP A 69 13.86 -26.11 0.04
N ASP A 70 13.67 -25.18 -0.91
CA ASP A 70 12.56 -24.23 -0.87
C ASP A 70 11.19 -24.94 -0.95
N ALA A 71 11.09 -26.02 -1.75
CA ALA A 71 9.88 -26.85 -1.83
C ALA A 71 9.58 -27.57 -0.51
N LYS A 72 10.61 -28.14 0.13
CA LYS A 72 10.51 -28.75 1.46
C LYS A 72 10.19 -27.71 2.53
N GLY A 73 10.82 -26.54 2.45
CA GLY A 73 10.55 -25.40 3.33
C GLY A 73 9.11 -24.90 3.21
N TYR A 74 8.54 -24.88 2.01
CA TYR A 74 7.12 -24.59 1.81
C TYR A 74 6.21 -25.65 2.46
N ILE A 75 6.52 -26.93 2.30
CA ILE A 75 5.75 -28.01 2.95
C ILE A 75 5.87 -27.93 4.48
N ASP A 76 7.07 -27.67 5.00
CA ASP A 76 7.30 -27.50 6.44
C ASP A 76 6.58 -26.27 6.98
N TRP A 77 6.51 -25.19 6.20
CA TRP A 77 5.70 -24.01 6.49
C TRP A 77 4.20 -24.32 6.54
N LEU A 78 3.68 -25.16 5.64
CA LEU A 78 2.28 -25.59 5.65
C LEU A 78 1.93 -26.43 6.90
N GLU A 79 2.84 -27.30 7.33
CA GLU A 79 2.62 -28.19 8.47
C GLU A 79 2.87 -27.52 9.83
N GLY A 80 3.65 -26.43 9.85
CA GLY A 80 4.02 -25.72 11.08
C GLY A 80 3.08 -24.59 11.52
N LYS A 81 2.08 -24.25 10.71
CA LYS A 81 1.18 -23.11 10.98
C LYS A 81 -0.06 -23.49 11.76
N PRO A 82 -0.53 -22.62 12.67
CA PRO A 82 -1.83 -22.80 13.31
C PRO A 82 -2.96 -22.87 12.28
N GLU A 83 -3.82 -23.86 12.44
CA GLU A 83 -4.95 -24.13 11.55
C GLU A 83 -6.26 -23.74 12.24
N ILE A 84 -7.17 -23.12 11.49
CA ILE A 84 -8.54 -22.81 11.91
C ILE A 84 -9.50 -23.36 10.86
N GLU A 85 -10.61 -23.95 11.30
CA GLU A 85 -11.69 -24.37 10.42
C GLU A 85 -12.82 -23.35 10.42
N ILE A 86 -13.18 -22.86 9.22
CA ILE A 86 -14.30 -21.94 8.98
C ILE A 86 -15.23 -22.61 7.98
N ASP A 87 -16.45 -22.94 8.41
CA ASP A 87 -17.50 -23.50 7.55
C ASP A 87 -17.02 -24.72 6.73
N GLY A 88 -16.30 -25.65 7.38
CA GLY A 88 -15.73 -26.85 6.75
C GLY A 88 -14.48 -26.60 5.89
N THR A 89 -13.96 -25.38 5.86
CA THR A 89 -12.75 -25.01 5.10
C THR A 89 -11.62 -24.70 6.06
N LYS A 90 -10.45 -25.32 5.84
CA LYS A 90 -9.28 -25.14 6.69
C LYS A 90 -8.44 -23.97 6.19
N TYR A 91 -8.09 -23.08 7.09
CA TYR A 91 -7.21 -21.94 6.87
C TYR A 91 -6.00 -22.03 7.78
N LEU A 92 -4.84 -21.65 7.27
CA LEU A 92 -3.61 -21.49 8.02
C LEU A 92 -3.45 -20.01 8.38
N PHE A 93 -3.16 -19.70 9.64
CA PHE A 93 -2.85 -18.34 10.02
C PHE A 93 -1.44 -17.95 9.56
N ASP A 94 -1.35 -16.84 8.83
CA ASP A 94 -0.10 -16.23 8.41
C ASP A 94 0.18 -14.97 9.21
N ILE A 95 1.04 -15.10 10.22
CA ILE A 95 1.49 -13.99 11.05
C ILE A 95 2.16 -12.85 10.27
N ASN A 96 2.77 -13.13 9.11
CA ASN A 96 3.44 -12.09 8.33
C ASN A 96 2.43 -11.27 7.52
N GLN A 97 1.50 -11.96 6.87
CA GLN A 97 0.42 -11.33 6.09
C GLN A 97 -0.74 -10.83 6.97
N LEU A 98 -0.80 -11.23 8.24
CA LEU A 98 -1.92 -11.02 9.15
C LEU A 98 -3.23 -11.49 8.50
N ALA A 99 -3.23 -12.72 8.00
CA ALA A 99 -4.32 -13.29 7.22
C ALA A 99 -4.55 -14.77 7.51
N LEU A 100 -5.79 -15.22 7.33
CA LEU A 100 -6.15 -16.63 7.22
C LEU A 100 -6.05 -17.05 5.76
N VAL A 101 -5.11 -17.93 5.45
CA VAL A 101 -4.82 -18.39 4.10
C VAL A 101 -5.40 -19.78 3.89
N GLU A 102 -6.22 -20.01 2.85
CA GLU A 102 -6.85 -21.32 2.65
C GLU A 102 -5.77 -22.41 2.49
N LYS A 103 -5.80 -23.43 3.35
CA LYS A 103 -4.75 -24.47 3.45
C LYS A 103 -4.52 -25.22 2.13
N TYR A 104 -5.58 -25.40 1.35
CA TYR A 104 -5.57 -26.16 0.12
C TYR A 104 -5.49 -25.28 -1.13
N ARG A 105 -5.66 -23.95 -0.99
CA ARG A 105 -5.64 -22.96 -2.09
C ARG A 105 -5.04 -21.62 -1.64
N PRO A 106 -3.77 -21.59 -1.21
CA PRO A 106 -3.21 -20.44 -0.50
C PRO A 106 -3.05 -19.17 -1.35
N GLU A 107 -2.98 -19.30 -2.68
CA GLU A 107 -2.82 -18.16 -3.60
C GLU A 107 -4.17 -17.49 -3.95
N GLU A 108 -5.26 -18.26 -3.94
CA GLU A 108 -6.57 -17.77 -4.39
C GLU A 108 -7.38 -17.07 -3.29
N ARG A 109 -7.14 -17.45 -2.02
CA ARG A 109 -8.08 -17.20 -0.91
C ARG A 109 -7.36 -16.86 0.39
N LYS A 110 -7.45 -15.58 0.74
CA LYS A 110 -6.90 -14.98 1.95
C LYS A 110 -8.01 -14.15 2.60
N LEU A 111 -8.15 -14.26 3.92
CA LEU A 111 -9.05 -13.44 4.72
C LEU A 111 -8.17 -12.58 5.62
N PHE A 112 -8.08 -11.28 5.34
CA PHE A 112 -7.17 -10.39 6.07
C PHE A 112 -7.82 -9.88 7.35
N PHE A 113 -7.05 -9.79 8.43
CA PHE A 113 -7.54 -9.35 9.74
C PHE A 113 -7.81 -7.84 9.81
N ASP A 114 -7.33 -7.05 8.85
CA ASP A 114 -7.64 -5.61 8.72
C ASP A 114 -9.02 -5.38 8.06
N GLU A 115 -9.57 -6.38 7.39
CA GLU A 115 -10.95 -6.36 6.84
C GLU A 115 -11.99 -6.94 7.82
N MET A 116 -11.57 -7.34 9.03
CA MET A 116 -12.42 -7.91 10.07
C MET A 116 -12.71 -6.88 11.17
N LYS A 117 -13.88 -6.96 11.80
CA LYS A 117 -14.21 -6.18 12.99
C LYS A 117 -13.51 -6.74 14.21
N ASP A 118 -12.72 -5.91 14.88
CA ASP A 118 -11.98 -6.25 16.11
C ASP A 118 -12.83 -5.90 17.35
N TYR A 119 -13.17 -6.91 18.16
CA TYR A 119 -13.87 -6.73 19.43
C TYR A 119 -12.93 -6.82 20.64
N GLY A 120 -11.62 -6.78 20.43
CA GLY A 120 -10.56 -6.87 21.43
C GLY A 120 -10.37 -8.25 22.05
N THR A 121 -11.35 -9.15 21.90
CA THR A 121 -11.37 -10.54 22.39
C THR A 121 -11.47 -11.57 21.28
N HIS A 122 -11.90 -11.16 20.10
CA HIS A 122 -12.08 -11.97 18.90
C HIS A 122 -12.27 -11.02 17.71
N TYR A 123 -12.26 -11.60 16.51
CA TYR A 123 -12.61 -10.92 15.27
C TYR A 123 -13.92 -11.47 14.72
N GLU A 124 -14.72 -10.59 14.11
CA GLU A 124 -15.89 -11.00 13.33
C GLU A 124 -15.84 -10.47 11.90
N PHE A 125 -16.39 -11.24 10.98
CA PHE A 125 -16.56 -10.80 9.60
C PHE A 125 -17.70 -11.53 8.91
N VAL A 126 -18.19 -10.93 7.82
CA VAL A 126 -19.16 -11.54 6.93
C VAL A 126 -18.43 -12.40 5.90
N TYR A 127 -18.79 -13.67 5.85
CA TYR A 127 -18.21 -14.69 4.98
C TYR A 127 -19.21 -15.14 3.93
N ASN A 128 -18.82 -15.08 2.66
CA ASN A 128 -19.59 -15.65 1.56
C ASN A 128 -19.24 -17.13 1.39
N ARG A 129 -20.21 -18.01 1.64
CA ARG A 129 -20.00 -19.48 1.62
C ARG A 129 -19.74 -20.04 0.23
N ASN A 130 -20.25 -19.38 -0.81
CA ASN A 130 -20.08 -19.83 -2.20
C ASN A 130 -18.68 -19.52 -2.72
N SER A 131 -18.22 -18.28 -2.50
CA SER A 131 -16.88 -17.85 -2.94
C SER A 131 -15.78 -18.20 -1.94
N LYS A 132 -16.15 -18.49 -0.69
CA LYS A 132 -15.26 -18.70 0.46
C LYS A 132 -14.36 -17.49 0.76
N ARG A 133 -14.94 -16.30 0.65
CA ARG A 133 -14.26 -15.02 0.82
C ARG A 133 -14.95 -14.16 1.88
N LEU A 134 -14.16 -13.32 2.53
CA LEU A 134 -14.64 -12.23 3.35
C LEU A 134 -15.30 -11.18 2.45
N ASP A 135 -16.40 -10.59 2.93
CA ASP A 135 -17.10 -9.47 2.31
C ASP A 135 -16.92 -8.23 3.18
N ALA A 136 -15.95 -7.37 2.84
CA ALA A 136 -15.53 -6.25 3.67
C ALA A 136 -16.64 -5.19 3.81
N ASP A 137 -17.35 -4.90 2.71
CA ASP A 137 -18.47 -3.96 2.68
C ASP A 137 -19.60 -4.40 3.64
N ARG A 138 -19.99 -5.68 3.58
CA ARG A 138 -21.01 -6.21 4.49
C ARG A 138 -20.50 -6.37 5.92
N THR A 139 -19.21 -6.59 6.11
CA THR A 139 -18.60 -6.63 7.44
C THR A 139 -18.72 -5.27 8.09
N GLU A 140 -18.40 -4.21 7.36
CA GLU A 140 -18.46 -2.83 7.83
C GLU A 140 -19.90 -2.34 8.02
N ASN A 141 -20.70 -2.40 6.96
CA ASN A 141 -22.05 -1.82 6.91
C ASN A 141 -23.16 -2.74 7.46
N GLY A 142 -22.83 -3.99 7.78
CA GLY A 142 -23.78 -5.00 8.22
C GLY A 142 -24.42 -5.79 7.07
N ILE A 143 -25.17 -6.83 7.44
CA ILE A 143 -25.83 -7.73 6.48
C ILE A 143 -27.32 -7.91 6.82
N ASP A 144 -28.16 -7.84 5.78
CA ASP A 144 -29.60 -8.06 5.92
C ASP A 144 -29.95 -9.48 6.39
N ALA A 145 -30.88 -9.57 7.34
CA ALA A 145 -31.39 -10.83 7.87
C ALA A 145 -31.99 -11.77 6.80
N TYR A 146 -32.49 -11.22 5.69
CA TYR A 146 -32.99 -12.02 4.56
C TYR A 146 -31.87 -12.77 3.83
N ILE A 147 -30.68 -12.17 3.72
CA ILE A 147 -29.54 -12.74 3.01
C ILE A 147 -28.90 -13.86 3.84
N THR A 148 -28.79 -13.66 5.15
CA THR A 148 -28.35 -14.70 6.08
C THR A 148 -29.34 -15.87 6.12
N GLY A 149 -30.65 -15.60 6.04
CA GLY A 149 -31.70 -16.61 5.92
C GLY A 149 -31.64 -17.46 4.65
N LYS A 150 -30.97 -16.98 3.59
CA LYS A 150 -30.68 -17.77 2.37
C LYS A 150 -29.40 -18.62 2.47
N HIS A 151 -28.73 -18.61 3.62
CA HIS A 151 -27.49 -19.37 3.89
C HIS A 151 -26.34 -19.13 2.90
N SER A 152 -26.39 -18.05 2.11
CA SER A 152 -25.31 -17.70 1.17
C SER A 152 -24.15 -16.99 1.88
N PHE A 153 -24.44 -16.39 3.03
CA PHE A 153 -23.48 -15.69 3.88
C PHE A 153 -23.62 -16.15 5.33
N ALA A 154 -22.52 -16.08 6.07
CA ALA A 154 -22.45 -16.33 7.51
C ALA A 154 -21.65 -15.22 8.19
N ILE A 155 -22.01 -14.90 9.43
CA ILE A 155 -21.12 -14.12 10.32
C ILE A 155 -20.19 -15.13 10.97
N ILE A 156 -18.89 -14.96 10.78
CA ILE A 156 -17.85 -15.84 11.31
C ILE A 156 -17.13 -15.10 12.43
N THR A 157 -16.92 -15.82 13.53
CA THR A 157 -16.09 -15.38 14.65
C THR A 157 -14.79 -16.18 14.65
N VAL A 158 -13.65 -15.50 14.75
CA VAL A 158 -12.33 -16.15 14.92
C VAL A 158 -11.62 -15.57 16.14
N PRO A 159 -10.77 -16.34 16.84
CA PRO A 159 -10.01 -15.83 17.98
C PRO A 159 -9.05 -14.71 17.57
N ARG A 160 -8.46 -14.05 18.56
CA ARG A 160 -7.38 -13.09 18.32
C ARG A 160 -6.15 -13.76 17.74
N MET A 161 -5.35 -13.00 17.00
CA MET A 161 -4.06 -13.47 16.47
C MET A 161 -3.14 -13.93 17.60
N GLY A 162 -3.12 -13.22 18.74
CA GLY A 162 -2.39 -13.63 19.94
C GLY A 162 -2.84 -14.97 20.54
N ASP A 163 -4.07 -15.39 20.30
CA ASP A 163 -4.59 -16.69 20.77
C ASP A 163 -4.37 -17.80 19.74
N ILE A 164 -4.37 -17.45 18.45
CA ILE A 164 -4.12 -18.39 17.32
C ILE A 164 -2.64 -18.78 17.24
N ASP A 165 -1.75 -17.79 17.27
CA ASP A 165 -0.30 -17.99 17.18
C ASP A 165 0.46 -17.10 18.19
N PRO A 166 0.39 -17.44 19.49
CA PRO A 166 1.07 -16.66 20.53
C PRO A 166 2.59 -16.59 20.30
N THR A 167 3.18 -17.66 19.78
CA THR A 167 4.64 -17.73 19.51
C THR A 167 5.03 -16.89 18.29
N GLY A 168 4.23 -16.93 17.22
CA GLY A 168 4.42 -16.08 16.05
C GLY A 168 4.27 -14.60 16.40
N MET A 169 3.24 -14.23 17.15
CA MET A 169 3.02 -12.85 17.63
C MET A 169 4.18 -12.37 18.52
N SER A 170 4.60 -13.20 19.47
CA SER A 170 5.76 -12.93 20.35
C SER A 170 7.03 -12.66 19.55
N SER A 171 7.28 -13.48 18.52
CA SER A 171 8.47 -13.37 17.67
C SER A 171 8.41 -12.13 16.76
N LYS A 172 7.26 -11.85 16.12
CA LYS A 172 7.09 -10.72 15.20
C LYS A 172 7.18 -9.37 15.91
N TYR A 173 6.59 -9.25 17.10
CA TYR A 173 6.49 -8.00 17.85
C TYR A 173 7.45 -7.93 19.06
N ASN A 174 8.39 -8.87 19.16
CA ASN A 174 9.44 -8.91 20.17
C ASN A 174 8.92 -8.67 21.61
N CYS A 175 7.94 -9.47 22.01
CA CYS A 175 7.31 -9.38 23.34
C CYS A 175 7.11 -10.78 23.96
N SER A 176 6.92 -10.85 25.28
CA SER A 176 6.76 -12.13 25.98
C SER A 176 5.37 -12.73 25.75
N LEU A 177 5.26 -14.06 25.86
CA LEU A 177 3.96 -14.75 25.79
C LEU A 177 2.96 -14.25 26.85
N ASP A 178 3.43 -13.87 28.03
CA ASP A 178 2.55 -13.28 29.05
C ASP A 178 2.05 -11.90 28.65
N TYR A 179 2.87 -11.10 27.96
CA TYR A 179 2.42 -9.84 27.38
C TYR A 179 1.35 -10.07 26.31
N ILE A 180 1.52 -11.07 25.43
CA ILE A 180 0.52 -11.44 24.41
C ILE A 180 -0.83 -11.79 25.05
N ARG A 181 -0.82 -12.58 26.14
CA ARG A 181 -2.04 -13.00 26.83
C ARG A 181 -2.79 -11.84 27.49
N GLN A 182 -2.08 -10.83 27.95
CA GLN A 182 -2.64 -9.74 28.77
C GLN A 182 -3.08 -8.52 27.96
N ASN A 183 -2.68 -8.42 26.69
CA ASN A 183 -2.90 -7.24 25.85
C ASN A 183 -3.72 -7.60 24.61
N SER A 184 -4.40 -6.60 24.04
CA SER A 184 -5.08 -6.74 22.76
C SER A 184 -4.08 -6.87 21.61
N ASP A 185 -4.52 -7.43 20.48
CA ASP A 185 -3.68 -7.49 19.28
C ASP A 185 -3.23 -6.10 18.82
N LEU A 186 -4.11 -5.10 18.87
CA LEU A 186 -3.77 -3.71 18.58
C LEU A 186 -2.63 -3.21 19.47
N ASP A 187 -2.72 -3.40 20.80
CA ASP A 187 -1.70 -2.97 21.76
C ASP A 187 -0.35 -3.61 21.50
N ILE A 188 -0.34 -4.88 21.09
CA ILE A 188 0.87 -5.61 20.74
C ILE A 188 1.48 -5.01 19.47
N MET A 189 0.65 -4.77 18.45
CA MET A 189 1.09 -4.29 17.13
C MET A 189 1.69 -2.88 17.16
N ILE A 190 1.15 -1.99 18.00
CA ILE A 190 1.59 -0.58 18.06
C ILE A 190 2.58 -0.29 19.18
N LYS A 191 2.90 -1.26 20.04
CA LYS A 191 3.61 -1.10 21.32
C LYS A 191 4.80 -0.13 21.25
N GLU A 192 5.71 -0.35 20.31
CA GLU A 192 6.96 0.43 20.22
C GLU A 192 6.72 1.86 19.75
N ALA A 193 5.94 2.04 18.67
CA ALA A 193 5.62 3.35 18.13
C ALA A 193 4.76 4.16 19.11
N TYR A 194 3.83 3.51 19.81
CA TYR A 194 2.99 4.13 20.84
C TYR A 194 3.83 4.59 22.02
N ASP A 195 4.76 3.78 22.51
CA ASP A 195 5.68 4.19 23.59
C ASP A 195 6.53 5.41 23.19
N MET A 196 7.11 5.41 21.98
CA MET A 196 7.85 6.56 21.46
C MET A 196 6.99 7.82 21.40
N ARG A 197 5.78 7.71 20.85
CA ARG A 197 4.90 8.85 20.61
C ARG A 197 4.24 9.40 21.87
N VAL A 198 3.76 8.52 22.74
CA VAL A 198 2.93 8.85 23.90
C VAL A 198 3.75 9.01 25.17
N ASN A 199 4.59 8.02 25.49
CA ASN A 199 5.34 8.00 26.75
C ASN A 199 6.63 8.82 26.68
N LYS A 200 7.34 8.76 25.54
CA LYS A 200 8.59 9.51 25.31
C LYS A 200 8.37 10.88 24.65
N GLY A 201 7.15 11.15 24.17
CA GLY A 201 6.78 12.43 23.56
C GLY A 201 7.49 12.74 22.23
N MET A 202 8.02 11.72 21.54
CA MET A 202 8.68 11.90 20.25
C MET A 202 7.65 12.19 19.16
N LEU A 203 7.91 13.17 18.31
CA LEU A 203 7.09 13.42 17.11
C LEU A 203 7.49 12.44 15.99
N PRO A 204 6.53 11.96 15.18
CA PRO A 204 6.86 11.26 13.94
C PRO A 204 7.69 12.15 13.03
N THR A 205 8.42 11.53 12.11
CA THR A 205 9.25 12.23 11.14
C THR A 205 8.94 11.81 9.73
N ILE A 206 9.14 12.72 8.78
CA ILE A 206 9.09 12.44 7.35
C ILE A 206 10.37 12.94 6.67
N GLU A 207 10.92 12.12 5.80
CA GLU A 207 12.03 12.48 4.92
C GLU A 207 11.51 12.98 3.57
N ILE A 208 11.91 14.18 3.16
CA ILE A 208 11.55 14.81 1.88
C ILE A 208 12.84 15.26 1.19
N GLU A 209 13.22 14.60 0.09
CA GLU A 209 14.44 14.91 -0.67
C GLU A 209 15.66 15.06 0.26
N GLU A 210 15.95 14.03 1.06
CA GLU A 210 17.08 13.96 2.03
C GLU A 210 16.97 14.91 3.24
N HIS A 211 15.86 15.64 3.38
CA HIS A 211 15.61 16.52 4.51
C HIS A 211 14.62 15.88 5.49
N THR A 212 14.99 15.82 6.77
CA THR A 212 14.09 15.30 7.81
C THR A 212 13.25 16.42 8.41
N PHE A 213 11.94 16.17 8.51
CA PHE A 213 10.98 17.04 9.18
C PHE A 213 10.30 16.29 10.32
N TYR A 214 10.01 16.99 11.40
CA TYR A 214 9.04 16.54 12.40
C TYR A 214 7.62 16.83 11.92
N VAL A 215 6.72 15.87 12.10
CA VAL A 215 5.29 16.04 11.92
C VAL A 215 4.75 16.70 13.18
N ASP A 216 4.55 18.01 13.14
CA ASP A 216 4.22 18.83 14.32
C ASP A 216 2.82 19.44 14.15
N LEU A 217 1.80 18.61 14.37
CA LEU A 217 0.39 19.02 14.22
C LEU A 217 -0.01 20.15 15.17
N ARG A 218 0.63 20.25 16.34
CA ARG A 218 0.37 21.34 17.29
C ARG A 218 0.86 22.69 16.73
N MET A 219 1.96 22.68 15.97
CA MET A 219 2.48 23.86 15.29
C MET A 219 1.95 24.01 13.86
N ASP A 220 0.98 23.18 13.46
CA ASP A 220 0.39 23.15 12.12
C ASP A 220 1.42 23.05 10.98
N LYS A 221 2.49 22.25 11.16
CA LYS A 221 3.52 22.14 10.13
C LYS A 221 4.39 20.89 10.16
N LEU A 222 5.00 20.61 9.02
CA LEU A 222 6.24 19.86 8.91
C LEU A 222 7.40 20.78 9.29
N ARG A 223 7.91 20.59 10.52
CA ARG A 223 8.97 21.43 11.08
C ARG A 223 10.34 20.82 10.77
N PRO A 224 11.26 21.51 10.07
CA PRO A 224 12.58 20.99 9.79
C PRO A 224 13.29 20.56 11.07
N LYS A 225 13.98 19.42 11.02
CA LYS A 225 14.69 18.87 12.18
C LYS A 225 15.96 19.63 12.51
N ASP A 226 16.74 19.97 11.48
CA ASP A 226 18.10 20.52 11.61
C ASP A 226 18.22 21.96 11.06
N ASP A 227 17.10 22.59 10.68
CA ASP A 227 17.07 23.92 10.07
C ASP A 227 16.05 24.82 10.78
N PHE A 228 16.48 25.48 11.85
CA PHE A 228 15.63 26.35 12.66
C PHE A 228 15.32 27.72 12.00
N LEU A 229 15.94 28.04 10.87
CA LEU A 229 15.70 29.27 10.12
C LEU A 229 14.63 29.10 9.04
N SER A 230 14.45 27.88 8.52
CA SER A 230 13.38 27.54 7.61
C SER A 230 12.02 27.59 8.32
N ASN A 231 11.00 28.10 7.62
CA ASN A 231 9.64 28.14 8.17
C ASN A 231 9.02 26.73 8.25
N GLY A 232 9.54 25.80 7.46
CA GLY A 232 8.96 24.48 7.23
C GLY A 232 7.85 24.52 6.19
N ILE A 233 6.95 23.53 6.25
CA ILE A 233 5.79 23.42 5.37
C ILE A 233 4.55 23.42 6.26
N GLY A 234 3.77 24.49 6.25
CA GLY A 234 2.53 24.56 7.04
C GLY A 234 1.43 23.68 6.43
N PHE A 235 0.67 22.97 7.25
CA PHE A 235 -0.44 22.13 6.75
C PHE A 235 -1.55 22.98 6.17
N SER A 236 -1.93 24.08 6.84
CA SER A 236 -2.89 25.04 6.29
C SER A 236 -2.43 25.67 4.96
N GLN A 237 -1.13 25.68 4.67
CA GLN A 237 -0.58 26.25 3.42
C GLN A 237 -0.67 25.26 2.25
N ILE A 238 -0.80 23.96 2.55
CA ILE A 238 -0.84 22.90 1.54
C ILE A 238 -2.23 22.26 1.41
N GLU A 239 -3.24 22.77 2.10
CA GLU A 239 -4.62 22.28 2.08
C GLU A 239 -5.17 22.16 0.65
N ASP A 240 -4.94 23.17 -0.20
CA ASP A 240 -5.36 23.17 -1.61
C ASP A 240 -4.70 22.09 -2.48
N TYR A 241 -3.63 21.46 -1.99
CA TYR A 241 -2.93 20.35 -2.65
C TYR A 241 -3.37 18.98 -2.15
N PHE A 242 -4.35 18.92 -1.24
CA PHE A 242 -4.89 17.68 -0.71
C PHE A 242 -5.77 16.97 -1.74
N ASN A 243 -5.65 15.64 -1.78
CA ASN A 243 -6.48 14.77 -2.58
C ASN A 243 -7.26 13.82 -1.67
N ASP A 244 -8.56 14.09 -1.49
CA ASP A 244 -9.45 13.30 -0.63
C ASP A 244 -9.50 11.81 -0.99
N THR A 245 -9.33 11.47 -2.27
CA THR A 245 -9.41 10.07 -2.73
C THR A 245 -8.17 9.28 -2.33
N THR A 246 -7.00 9.91 -2.32
CA THR A 246 -5.74 9.25 -2.00
C THR A 246 -5.25 9.53 -0.57
N GLU A 247 -5.88 10.51 0.09
CA GLU A 247 -5.54 11.03 1.42
C GLU A 247 -4.07 11.46 1.51
N LYS A 248 -3.64 12.24 0.53
CA LYS A 248 -2.28 12.73 0.39
C LYS A 248 -2.27 14.16 -0.11
N TYR A 249 -1.21 14.87 0.26
CA TYR A 249 -0.80 16.11 -0.35
C TYR A 249 0.13 15.83 -1.52
N VAL A 250 -0.06 16.52 -2.64
CA VAL A 250 0.88 16.50 -3.77
C VAL A 250 1.38 17.92 -4.02
N ILE A 251 2.56 18.24 -3.50
CA ILE A 251 3.02 19.62 -3.40
C ILE A 251 4.27 19.87 -4.25
N PRO A 252 4.43 21.08 -4.81
CA PRO A 252 5.75 21.56 -5.24
C PRO A 252 6.64 21.79 -4.02
N TYR A 253 7.87 21.31 -4.03
CA TYR A 253 8.83 21.43 -2.94
C TYR A 253 10.12 22.09 -3.42
N ASN A 254 10.58 23.11 -2.68
CA ASN A 254 11.85 23.78 -2.96
C ASN A 254 12.99 23.09 -2.20
N ARG A 255 13.87 22.41 -2.94
CA ARG A 255 14.99 21.64 -2.37
C ARG A 255 15.98 22.48 -1.57
N GLN A 256 16.18 23.74 -1.95
CA GLN A 256 17.19 24.61 -1.33
C GLN A 256 16.65 25.26 -0.07
N LYS A 257 15.41 25.76 -0.12
CA LYS A 257 14.75 26.43 1.01
C LYS A 257 14.14 25.46 2.02
N LYS A 258 13.86 24.22 1.60
CA LYS A 258 13.19 23.19 2.39
C LYS A 258 11.77 23.60 2.81
N GLU A 259 11.07 24.24 1.87
CA GLU A 259 9.77 24.86 2.04
C GLU A 259 8.87 24.53 0.85
N LEU A 260 7.59 24.88 0.95
CA LEU A 260 6.65 24.83 -0.17
C LEU A 260 7.20 25.63 -1.37
N GLY A 261 7.17 25.05 -2.56
CA GLY A 261 7.55 25.71 -3.79
C GLY A 261 6.42 26.61 -4.29
N GLU A 262 6.72 27.88 -4.56
CA GLU A 262 5.72 28.79 -5.13
C GLU A 262 5.67 28.66 -6.66
N ILE A 263 4.47 28.48 -7.20
CA ILE A 263 4.22 28.41 -8.65
C ILE A 263 3.16 29.44 -9.01
N ASP A 264 3.52 30.40 -9.87
CA ASP A 264 2.56 31.29 -10.50
C ASP A 264 1.91 30.60 -11.71
N TYR A 265 0.76 29.98 -11.47
CA TYR A 265 0.01 29.25 -12.49
C TYR A 265 -0.51 30.13 -13.64
N GLU A 266 -0.67 31.44 -13.43
CA GLU A 266 -1.17 32.38 -14.44
C GLU A 266 -0.09 32.74 -15.46
N THR A 267 1.19 32.70 -15.07
CA THR A 267 2.30 33.15 -15.93
C THR A 267 3.33 32.07 -16.26
N ILE A 268 3.26 30.90 -15.63
CA ILE A 268 4.22 29.81 -15.86
C ILE A 268 4.28 29.40 -17.33
N THR A 269 5.51 29.31 -17.87
CA THR A 269 5.74 28.91 -19.28
C THR A 269 6.77 27.79 -19.43
N LYS A 270 7.42 27.38 -18.33
CA LYS A 270 8.39 26.29 -18.26
C LYS A 270 8.37 25.67 -16.87
N ILE A 271 8.75 24.41 -16.78
CA ILE A 271 8.90 23.72 -15.49
C ILE A 271 10.05 24.38 -14.69
N PRO A 272 9.83 24.77 -13.42
CA PRO A 272 10.87 25.30 -12.55
C PRO A 272 11.97 24.25 -12.30
N LYS A 273 13.24 24.68 -12.30
CA LYS A 273 14.39 23.76 -12.20
C LYS A 273 14.80 23.44 -10.76
N ASP A 274 14.45 24.31 -9.83
CA ASP A 274 14.77 24.27 -8.41
C ASP A 274 13.70 23.58 -7.56
N LEU A 275 12.54 23.30 -8.18
CA LEU A 275 11.42 22.64 -7.54
C LEU A 275 11.32 21.18 -8.01
N VAL A 276 10.73 20.36 -7.14
CA VAL A 276 10.23 19.03 -7.46
C VAL A 276 8.81 18.86 -6.95
N VAL A 277 8.13 17.80 -7.36
CA VAL A 277 6.81 17.45 -6.83
C VAL A 277 6.94 16.24 -5.93
N VAL A 278 6.38 16.32 -4.74
CA VAL A 278 6.44 15.25 -3.74
C VAL A 278 5.05 14.92 -3.21
N GLU A 279 4.83 13.64 -2.89
CA GLU A 279 3.65 13.15 -2.19
C GLU A 279 3.93 13.00 -0.70
N ILE A 280 3.05 13.55 0.11
CA ILE A 280 3.10 13.50 1.57
C ILE A 280 1.77 12.92 2.08
N PRO A 281 1.77 11.93 2.99
CA PRO A 281 0.52 11.42 3.57
C PRO A 281 -0.23 12.52 4.35
N SER A 282 -1.53 12.33 4.60
CA SER A 282 -2.30 13.22 5.47
C SER A 282 -1.78 13.28 6.90
N GLU A 283 -2.16 14.32 7.63
CA GLU A 283 -1.83 14.54 9.04
C GLU A 283 -2.28 13.37 9.91
N ILE A 284 -3.51 12.90 9.70
CA ILE A 284 -4.06 11.75 10.43
C ILE A 284 -3.26 10.47 10.15
N LYS A 285 -2.72 10.28 8.93
CA LYS A 285 -1.85 9.14 8.62
C LYS A 285 -0.46 9.28 9.24
N MET A 286 0.09 10.50 9.26
CA MET A 286 1.45 10.74 9.74
C MET A 286 1.56 10.79 11.26
N ASP A 287 0.56 11.33 11.96
CA ASP A 287 0.51 11.38 13.42
C ASP A 287 -0.94 11.21 13.93
N PRO A 288 -1.53 9.99 13.84
CA PRO A 288 -2.90 9.75 14.30
C PRO A 288 -3.08 10.05 15.80
N ILE A 289 -2.04 9.83 16.62
CA ILE A 289 -2.06 10.21 18.04
C ILE A 289 -2.15 11.73 18.21
N GLY A 290 -1.36 12.48 17.44
CA GLY A 290 -1.39 13.94 17.43
C GLY A 290 -2.74 14.47 16.97
N TRP A 291 -3.30 13.84 15.93
CA TRP A 291 -4.62 14.17 15.39
C TRP A 291 -5.72 13.94 16.42
N ASN A 292 -5.72 12.79 17.08
CA ASN A 292 -6.70 12.45 18.12
C ASN A 292 -6.61 13.42 19.30
N ARG A 293 -5.39 13.80 19.73
CA ARG A 293 -5.21 14.83 20.76
C ARG A 293 -5.76 16.19 20.36
N LEU A 294 -5.54 16.61 19.12
CA LEU A 294 -6.00 17.90 18.62
C LEU A 294 -7.53 17.99 18.58
N HIS A 295 -8.19 16.87 18.24
CA HIS A 295 -9.64 16.80 18.06
C HIS A 295 -10.40 16.24 19.28
N GLY A 296 -9.70 15.80 20.33
CA GLY A 296 -10.31 15.31 21.57
C GLY A 296 -10.82 13.86 21.51
N PHE A 297 -10.30 13.04 20.59
CA PHE A 297 -10.59 11.61 20.50
C PHE A 297 -9.75 10.78 21.48
N ASP A 298 -10.13 9.52 21.69
CA ASP A 298 -9.27 8.57 22.39
C ASP A 298 -7.95 8.40 21.62
N LEU A 299 -6.84 8.23 22.33
CA LEU A 299 -5.53 8.15 21.69
C LEU A 299 -5.44 6.97 20.72
N LYS A 300 -6.16 5.87 20.96
CA LYS A 300 -6.12 4.68 20.12
C LYS A 300 -7.22 4.63 19.06
N ASP A 301 -8.08 5.63 19.02
CA ASP A 301 -9.17 5.70 18.04
C ASP A 301 -8.60 5.68 16.60
N GLY A 302 -9.16 4.83 15.75
CA GLY A 302 -8.72 4.66 14.35
C GLY A 302 -7.35 4.00 14.12
N LEU A 303 -6.61 3.63 15.17
CA LEU A 303 -5.25 3.08 15.01
C LEU A 303 -5.22 1.68 14.39
N ARG A 304 -6.34 0.97 14.38
CA ARG A 304 -6.45 -0.35 13.75
C ARG A 304 -6.35 -0.22 12.24
N GLU A 305 -7.03 0.78 11.69
CA GLU A 305 -7.15 1.08 10.27
C GLU A 305 -5.93 1.86 9.78
N THR A 306 -5.50 2.89 10.52
CA THR A 306 -4.36 3.72 10.09
C THR A 306 -3.02 3.10 10.39
N GLY A 307 -2.94 2.22 11.40
CA GLY A 307 -1.69 1.82 12.03
C GLY A 307 -1.02 2.97 12.79
N LEU A 308 0.18 2.72 13.30
CA LEU A 308 1.01 3.73 13.96
C LEU A 308 2.48 3.53 13.58
N GLN A 309 3.09 4.57 13.01
CA GLN A 309 4.47 4.59 12.55
C GLN A 309 5.15 5.89 12.96
N MET A 310 6.46 5.85 13.17
CA MET A 310 7.26 7.02 13.58
C MET A 310 8.07 7.66 12.46
N ASN A 311 8.24 6.98 11.33
CA ASN A 311 9.11 7.44 10.25
C ASN A 311 8.43 7.21 8.91
N PHE A 312 8.41 8.24 8.08
CA PHE A 312 7.85 8.26 6.74
C PHE A 312 8.89 8.74 5.73
N THR A 313 8.67 8.42 4.47
CA THR A 313 9.46 8.95 3.35
C THR A 313 8.48 9.44 2.29
N ALA A 314 8.62 10.71 1.90
CA ALA A 314 7.84 11.27 0.81
C ALA A 314 8.21 10.61 -0.52
N LYS A 315 7.21 10.40 -1.37
CA LYS A 315 7.43 9.83 -2.70
C LYS A 315 7.59 10.96 -3.71
N GLN A 316 8.40 10.74 -4.75
CA GLN A 316 8.39 11.67 -5.88
C GLN A 316 7.09 11.51 -6.66
N ALA A 317 6.42 12.64 -6.90
CA ALA A 317 5.25 12.76 -7.76
C ALA A 317 5.62 13.43 -9.08
N LYS A 318 4.64 13.57 -9.97
CA LYS A 318 4.83 14.14 -11.30
C LYS A 318 4.23 15.54 -11.39
N TRP A 319 4.75 16.31 -12.33
CA TRP A 319 4.24 17.67 -12.61
C TRP A 319 2.80 17.67 -13.11
N GLU A 320 2.38 16.59 -13.78
CA GLU A 320 1.02 16.37 -14.22
C GLU A 320 0.02 16.31 -13.06
N ASP A 321 0.44 15.81 -11.90
CA ASP A 321 -0.41 15.63 -10.72
C ASP A 321 -0.83 16.98 -10.10
N ILE A 322 -0.07 18.05 -10.40
CA ILE A 322 -0.38 19.44 -10.00
C ILE A 322 -0.65 20.36 -11.20
N TYR A 323 -1.02 19.79 -12.35
CA TYR A 323 -1.48 20.47 -13.56
C TYR A 323 -0.51 21.48 -14.21
N VAL A 324 0.76 21.50 -13.79
CA VAL A 324 1.76 22.46 -14.30
C VAL A 324 1.98 22.35 -15.82
N PRO A 325 2.14 21.15 -16.43
CA PRO A 325 2.33 21.04 -17.88
C PRO A 325 1.14 21.57 -18.69
N GLN A 326 -0.08 21.38 -18.17
CA GLN A 326 -1.30 21.91 -18.81
C GLN A 326 -1.29 23.44 -18.78
N LYS A 327 -0.98 24.04 -17.62
CA LYS A 327 -0.93 25.50 -17.45
C LYS A 327 0.14 26.16 -18.32
N ILE A 328 1.31 25.54 -18.44
CA ILE A 328 2.35 25.97 -19.40
C ILE A 328 1.81 26.02 -20.84
N LYS A 329 1.06 24.99 -21.26
CA LYS A 329 0.48 24.93 -22.62
C LYS A 329 -0.57 26.02 -22.83
N GLU A 330 -1.43 26.26 -21.85
CA GLU A 330 -2.44 27.32 -21.86
C GLU A 330 -1.79 28.71 -22.00
N ASN A 331 -0.82 29.01 -21.12
CA ASN A 331 -0.15 30.31 -21.08
C ASN A 331 0.66 30.60 -22.35
N LEU A 332 1.38 29.59 -22.88
CA LEU A 332 2.09 29.72 -24.16
C LEU A 332 1.15 29.95 -25.35
N ALA A 333 -0.06 29.37 -25.34
CA ALA A 333 -1.06 29.59 -26.37
C ALA A 333 -1.65 31.01 -26.27
N GLN A 334 -1.93 31.49 -25.06
CA GLN A 334 -2.40 32.85 -24.82
C GLN A 334 -1.38 33.89 -25.30
N LEU A 335 -0.11 33.75 -24.93
CA LEU A 335 0.97 34.63 -25.37
C LEU A 335 1.10 34.68 -26.90
N LYS A 336 0.84 33.57 -27.60
CA LYS A 336 0.83 33.54 -29.07
C LYS A 336 -0.35 34.31 -29.65
N ARG A 337 -1.55 34.22 -29.03
CA ARG A 337 -2.76 34.95 -29.46
C ARG A 337 -2.60 36.46 -29.27
N GLU A 338 -2.09 36.88 -28.12
CA GLU A 338 -1.85 38.30 -27.82
C GLU A 338 -0.83 38.92 -28.80
N LYS A 339 0.26 38.19 -29.10
CA LYS A 339 1.24 38.62 -30.11
C LYS A 339 0.68 38.69 -31.53
N GLN A 340 -0.38 37.92 -31.85
CA GLN A 340 -1.04 37.98 -33.15
C GLN A 340 -2.05 39.13 -33.24
N GLN A 341 -2.74 39.45 -32.14
CA GLN A 341 -3.68 40.58 -32.06
C GLN A 341 -2.96 41.94 -32.01
N ASN A 342 -1.77 42.01 -31.42
CA ASN A 342 -0.96 43.25 -31.32
C ASN A 342 -0.01 43.50 -32.51
N LYS A 343 -0.18 42.81 -33.65
CA LYS A 343 0.58 43.16 -34.87
C LYS A 343 0.03 44.48 -35.46
N PRO A 344 0.87 45.51 -35.70
CA PRO A 344 0.39 46.76 -36.28
C PRO A 344 -0.19 46.51 -37.68
N ILE A 345 -1.41 47.01 -37.91
CA ILE A 345 -2.03 47.05 -39.23
C ILE A 345 -1.08 47.83 -40.14
N LYS A 346 -0.46 47.18 -41.12
CA LYS A 346 0.25 47.88 -42.19
C LYS A 346 -0.79 48.62 -43.02
N THR A 347 -1.02 49.91 -42.74
CA THR A 347 -1.71 50.81 -43.66
C THR A 347 -0.84 51.00 -44.90
N SER A 348 -1.15 50.27 -45.96
CA SER A 348 -0.65 50.52 -47.30
C SER A 348 -1.19 51.86 -47.78
N GLN A 349 -0.38 52.93 -47.70
CA GLN A 349 -0.66 54.17 -48.39
C GLN A 349 -0.58 53.94 -49.91
N ASN A 350 -1.75 53.96 -50.57
CA ASN A 350 -1.86 54.05 -52.02
C ASN A 350 -1.20 55.35 -52.51
N GLN A 351 -0.03 55.25 -53.14
CA GLN A 351 0.51 56.31 -53.97
C GLN A 351 -0.28 56.36 -55.29
N GLN A 352 -1.28 57.24 -55.36
CA GLN A 352 -1.85 57.68 -56.63
C GLN A 352 -0.84 58.56 -57.36
N SER A 353 -0.28 58.04 -58.44
CA SER A 353 0.50 58.82 -59.41
C SER A 353 -0.42 59.75 -60.21
N LYS A 354 -0.35 61.06 -59.92
CA LYS A 354 -0.83 62.12 -60.81
C LYS A 354 0.26 62.51 -61.81
N LYS A 355 0.09 62.17 -63.09
CA LYS A 355 0.58 62.89 -64.28
C LYS A 355 -0.45 62.58 -65.38
N GLY A 356 -1.24 63.50 -65.94
CA GLY A 356 -0.95 64.85 -66.42
C GLY A 356 -1.11 64.83 -67.95
N ARG A 357 -2.26 65.29 -68.47
CA ARG A 357 -2.59 65.39 -69.90
C ARG A 357 -2.46 66.85 -70.34
N LYS A 358 -1.63 67.13 -71.35
CA LYS A 358 -1.62 68.29 -72.27
C LYS A 358 -0.63 67.92 -73.41
N MET A 359 -0.87 68.12 -74.70
CA MET A 359 -1.99 68.57 -75.52
C MET A 359 -1.87 67.79 -76.85
#